data_AF-A0A9E3M3S1-F1
#
_entry.id   AF-A0A9E3M3S1-F1
#
_cell.length_a   1.000
_cell.length_b   1.000
_cell.length_c   1.000
_cell.angle_alpha   90.00
_cell.angle_beta   90.00
_cell.angle_gamma   90.00
#
_symmetry.space_group_name_H-M   'P 1'
#
loop_
_entity.id
_entity.type
_entity.pdbx_description
1 polymer ?
#
loop_
_entity_poly.entity_id
_entity_poly.type
_entity_poly.pdbx_seq_one_letter_code
_entity_poly.pdbx_strand_id
1 'polypeptide(L)'
;MKSVKIILQLTAAALITLLMPNAYGEVVFSEDFESGTLGDRWERYKEDPARGDFETRPEHVHSGQKSYRLTALAFEGEEEILKGHAFKQSDAWLRTWFLPGYETVHIRWYAKFADDFDQGKNMHWFQVWACRQDDPRSVLGGAGRKPDGTDRFIANVEPYRVEGVSPPGQIRFYTYWPDMKQSPSGYYWGNHFYPEKPFTIERDRWYCFEMMVKCNEPGKKDGEQALWVDGKEVMRVEGLRWRDTENLKLNMLIAGLYVHYCERDCTYWLDDLVISTEYVGPLKTQLQ
;
A
#
# COMPACT_ATOMS: atom_id res chain seq x y z
N MET A 1 -30.67 -55.54 59.02
CA MET A 1 -31.16 -54.20 58.60
C MET A 1 -30.12 -53.60 57.66
N LYS A 2 -30.61 -52.94 56.60
CA LYS A 2 -29.90 -52.62 55.35
C LYS A 2 -28.69 -51.70 55.57
N SER A 3 -27.52 -52.07 55.04
CA SER A 3 -26.44 -51.14 54.73
C SER A 3 -26.27 -51.06 53.22
N VAL A 4 -26.46 -49.86 52.71
CA VAL A 4 -26.46 -49.47 51.30
C VAL A 4 -25.01 -49.39 50.80
N LYS A 5 -24.69 -50.11 49.72
CA LYS A 5 -23.48 -49.85 48.92
C LYS A 5 -23.83 -48.80 47.87
N ILE A 6 -23.24 -47.63 47.98
CA ILE A 6 -23.27 -46.57 46.96
C ILE A 6 -22.34 -47.01 45.82
N ILE A 7 -22.90 -47.17 44.62
CA ILE A 7 -22.15 -47.36 43.38
C ILE A 7 -21.90 -45.97 42.80
N LEU A 8 -20.64 -45.53 42.76
CA LEU A 8 -20.22 -44.36 41.99
C LEU A 8 -20.15 -44.77 40.50
N GLN A 9 -21.03 -44.22 39.67
CA GLN A 9 -20.87 -44.27 38.21
C GLN A 9 -19.92 -43.15 37.79
N LEU A 10 -18.73 -43.52 37.30
CA LEU A 10 -17.83 -42.65 36.55
C LEU A 10 -18.25 -42.67 35.08
N THR A 11 -18.88 -41.60 34.59
CA THR A 11 -18.99 -41.34 33.15
C THR A 11 -17.84 -40.44 32.74
N ALA A 12 -16.84 -41.01 32.06
CA ALA A 12 -15.79 -40.26 31.40
C ALA A 12 -16.35 -39.63 30.12
N ALA A 13 -16.57 -38.32 30.13
CA ALA A 13 -16.80 -37.55 28.92
C ALA A 13 -15.43 -37.15 28.34
N ALA A 14 -15.01 -37.81 27.26
CA ALA A 14 -13.86 -37.38 26.48
C ALA A 14 -14.24 -36.11 25.69
N LEU A 15 -13.70 -34.97 26.10
CA LEU A 15 -13.80 -33.73 25.35
C LEU A 15 -12.75 -33.78 24.23
N ILE A 16 -13.17 -34.20 23.04
CA ILE A 16 -12.36 -34.05 21.83
C ILE A 16 -12.49 -32.58 21.42
N THR A 17 -11.51 -31.76 21.79
CA THR A 17 -11.37 -30.41 21.25
C THR A 17 -10.86 -30.55 19.81
N LEU A 18 -11.75 -30.50 18.82
CA LEU A 18 -11.35 -30.25 17.45
C LEU A 18 -10.76 -28.83 17.40
N LEU A 19 -9.43 -28.73 17.37
CA LEU A 19 -8.74 -27.54 16.91
C LEU A 19 -9.02 -27.41 15.42
N MET A 20 -10.07 -26.69 15.07
CA MET A 20 -10.18 -26.08 13.74
C MET A 20 -9.01 -25.08 13.66
N PRO A 21 -8.08 -25.21 12.71
CA PRO A 21 -7.14 -24.13 12.46
C PRO A 21 -8.00 -22.93 12.03
N ASN A 22 -8.00 -21.89 12.85
CA ASN A 22 -8.53 -20.59 12.46
C ASN A 22 -7.71 -20.14 11.25
N ALA A 23 -8.21 -20.38 10.04
CA ALA A 23 -7.67 -19.83 8.80
C ALA A 23 -8.06 -18.34 8.68
N TYR A 24 -7.77 -17.57 9.73
CA TYR A 24 -7.74 -16.11 9.62
C TYR A 24 -6.34 -15.76 9.11
N GLY A 25 -6.26 -14.93 8.06
CA GLY A 25 -4.99 -14.48 7.51
C GLY A 25 -4.09 -13.87 8.58
N GLU A 26 -2.79 -14.02 8.40
CA GLU A 26 -1.79 -13.45 9.30
C GLU A 26 -1.79 -11.93 9.13
N VAL A 27 -1.93 -11.18 10.23
CA VAL A 27 -1.66 -9.73 10.22
C VAL A 27 -0.16 -9.55 10.41
N VAL A 28 0.50 -9.06 9.36
CA VAL A 28 1.96 -8.83 9.30
C VAL A 28 2.33 -7.55 10.02
N PHE A 29 1.52 -6.51 9.82
CA PHE A 29 1.72 -5.17 10.36
C PHE A 29 0.40 -4.41 10.36
N SER A 30 0.21 -3.55 11.36
CA SER A 30 -0.90 -2.62 11.40
C SER A 30 -0.48 -1.31 12.06
N GLU A 31 -1.08 -0.22 11.62
CA GLU A 31 -0.90 1.12 12.18
C GLU A 31 -2.23 1.87 12.13
N ASP A 32 -2.78 2.18 13.30
CA ASP A 32 -3.99 2.98 13.49
C ASP A 32 -3.66 4.44 13.89
N PHE A 33 -2.37 4.77 14.05
CA PHE A 33 -1.86 6.09 14.44
C PHE A 33 -2.30 6.62 15.82
N GLU A 34 -3.04 5.82 16.59
CA GLU A 34 -3.62 6.25 17.87
C GLU A 34 -2.55 6.47 18.95
N SER A 35 -1.41 5.79 18.84
CA SER A 35 -0.29 5.94 19.77
C SER A 35 0.27 7.37 19.80
N GLY A 36 0.11 8.15 18.72
CA GLY A 36 0.69 9.48 18.58
C GLY A 36 2.22 9.47 18.41
N THR A 37 2.81 8.31 18.13
CA THR A 37 4.23 8.16 17.82
C THR A 37 4.42 7.15 16.70
N LEU A 38 5.23 7.45 15.69
CA LEU A 38 5.60 6.45 14.69
C LEU A 38 6.61 5.51 15.35
N GLY A 39 6.27 4.22 15.44
CA GLY A 39 7.18 3.22 15.98
C GLY A 39 8.42 3.01 15.10
N ASP A 40 9.42 2.29 15.62
CA ASP A 40 10.72 2.03 14.99
C ASP A 40 10.65 1.34 13.61
N ARG A 41 9.47 0.84 13.22
CA ARG A 41 9.23 0.25 11.89
C ARG A 41 9.09 1.29 10.79
N TRP A 42 8.88 2.55 11.12
CA TRP A 42 8.73 3.63 10.16
C TRP A 42 10.05 4.36 9.95
N GLU A 43 10.40 4.57 8.68
CA GLU A 43 11.45 5.48 8.26
C GLU A 43 10.78 6.67 7.56
N ARG A 44 11.08 7.88 8.06
CA ARG A 44 10.74 9.13 7.40
C ARG A 44 11.86 9.52 6.45
N TYR A 45 11.49 10.03 5.28
CA TYR A 45 12.49 10.56 4.34
C TYR A 45 13.09 11.89 4.84
N LYS A 46 12.25 12.75 5.42
CA LYS A 46 12.64 14.03 6.03
C LYS A 46 11.94 14.19 7.38
N GLU A 47 12.71 14.64 8.35
CA GLU A 47 12.25 15.00 9.69
C GLU A 47 11.66 16.42 9.67
N ASP A 48 10.44 16.55 9.14
CA ASP A 48 9.76 17.83 8.93
C ASP A 48 8.25 17.70 9.24
N PRO A 49 7.76 18.25 10.36
CA PRO A 49 6.34 18.21 10.73
C PRO A 49 5.41 18.83 9.68
N ALA A 50 5.90 19.77 8.86
CA ALA A 50 5.11 20.36 7.78
C ALA A 50 4.81 19.33 6.68
N ARG A 51 5.68 18.32 6.50
CA ARG A 51 5.50 17.23 5.54
C ARG A 51 4.75 16.03 6.12
N GLY A 52 4.86 15.78 7.41
CA GLY A 52 4.23 14.62 8.04
C GLY A 52 4.06 14.76 9.54
N ASP A 53 2.83 14.69 10.03
CA ASP A 53 2.53 14.71 11.46
C ASP A 53 1.16 14.09 11.78
N PHE A 54 0.93 13.80 13.05
CA PHE A 54 -0.37 13.33 13.54
C PHE A 54 -1.43 14.41 13.40
N GLU A 55 -2.61 14.02 12.94
CA GLU A 55 -3.78 14.87 12.82
C GLU A 55 -4.81 14.51 13.88
N THR A 56 -5.44 15.52 14.47
CA THR A 56 -6.41 15.35 15.57
C THR A 56 -7.74 16.05 15.31
N ARG A 57 -7.85 16.83 14.22
CA ARG A 57 -9.11 17.43 13.82
C ARG A 57 -10.07 16.34 13.34
N PRO A 58 -11.27 16.18 13.95
CA PRO A 58 -12.15 15.04 13.71
C PRO A 58 -12.53 14.84 12.24
N GLU A 59 -12.66 15.91 11.46
CA GLU A 59 -12.96 15.85 10.03
C GLU A 59 -11.87 15.15 9.21
N HIS A 60 -10.64 15.07 9.73
CA HIS A 60 -9.47 14.47 9.09
C HIS A 60 -8.99 13.20 9.80
N VAL A 61 -9.82 12.61 10.65
CA VAL A 61 -9.59 11.32 11.32
C VAL A 61 -10.63 10.33 10.79
N HIS A 62 -10.22 9.15 10.34
CA HIS A 62 -11.16 8.16 9.83
C HIS A 62 -11.79 7.36 10.97
N SER A 63 -10.94 6.85 11.88
CA SER A 63 -11.37 6.10 13.05
C SER A 63 -10.59 6.57 14.29
N GLY A 64 -11.13 6.35 15.49
CA GLY A 64 -10.45 6.76 16.71
C GLY A 64 -10.35 8.29 16.90
N GLN A 65 -9.16 8.76 17.25
CA GLN A 65 -8.86 10.16 17.59
C GLN A 65 -7.70 10.75 16.79
N LYS A 66 -6.91 9.92 16.09
CA LYS A 66 -5.77 10.38 15.32
C LYS A 66 -5.70 9.70 13.95
N SER A 67 -5.22 10.45 12.99
CA SER A 67 -4.74 9.91 11.72
C SER A 67 -3.34 10.47 11.45
N TYR A 68 -2.76 10.15 10.30
CA TYR A 68 -1.47 10.71 9.88
C TYR A 68 -1.62 11.57 8.63
N ARG A 69 -1.26 12.86 8.73
CA ARG A 69 -1.25 13.79 7.60
C ARG A 69 0.08 13.70 6.87
N LEU A 70 0.03 13.68 5.54
CA LEU A 70 1.20 13.78 4.67
C LEU A 70 1.00 14.91 3.65
N THR A 71 1.99 15.80 3.55
CA THR A 71 1.93 16.99 2.68
C THR A 71 3.21 17.12 1.85
N ALA A 72 3.09 16.98 0.54
CA ALA A 72 4.13 17.44 -0.37
C ALA A 72 4.01 18.97 -0.49
N LEU A 73 4.93 19.70 0.14
CA LEU A 73 4.91 21.18 0.17
C LEU A 73 5.18 21.75 -1.22
N ALA A 74 4.60 22.92 -1.53
CA ALA A 74 4.92 23.68 -2.73
C ALA A 74 6.43 23.87 -2.86
N PHE A 75 6.95 23.71 -4.08
CA PHE A 75 8.36 23.84 -4.34
C PHE A 75 8.79 25.31 -4.25
N GLU A 76 9.69 25.59 -3.32
CA GLU A 76 10.36 26.88 -3.19
C GLU A 76 11.85 26.66 -3.50
N GLY A 77 12.36 27.21 -4.62
CA GLY A 77 13.77 27.09 -4.96
C GLY A 77 14.09 27.22 -6.45
N GLU A 78 15.36 26.97 -6.79
CA GLU A 78 15.85 26.90 -8.17
C GLU A 78 15.53 25.52 -8.77
N GLU A 79 14.99 25.51 -9.98
CA GLU A 79 14.61 24.28 -10.69
C GLU A 79 15.84 23.42 -10.98
N GLU A 80 15.81 22.15 -10.59
CA GLU A 80 16.84 21.19 -11.00
C GLU A 80 16.54 20.69 -12.42
N ILE A 81 17.55 20.69 -13.31
CA ILE A 81 17.43 20.06 -14.63
C ILE A 81 18.00 18.65 -14.57
N LEU A 82 17.13 17.64 -14.61
CA LEU A 82 17.55 16.24 -14.69
C LEU A 82 17.10 15.66 -16.03
N LYS A 83 18.03 15.08 -16.80
CA LYS A 83 17.75 14.44 -18.10
C LYS A 83 16.90 15.31 -19.06
N GLY A 84 17.11 16.62 -19.07
CA GLY A 84 16.42 17.57 -19.96
C GLY A 84 15.05 18.06 -19.48
N HIS A 85 14.65 17.73 -18.25
CA HIS A 85 13.41 18.20 -17.66
C HIS A 85 13.71 19.03 -16.41
N ALA A 86 13.12 20.23 -16.32
CA ALA A 86 13.08 20.98 -15.08
C ALA A 86 12.20 20.27 -14.07
N PHE A 87 12.61 20.24 -12.81
CA PHE A 87 11.95 19.53 -11.74
C PHE A 87 11.67 20.49 -10.57
N LYS A 88 10.40 20.58 -10.21
CA LYS A 88 9.89 21.30 -9.03
C LYS A 88 9.31 20.28 -8.07
N GLN A 89 10.16 19.34 -7.66
CA GLN A 89 9.69 18.15 -6.96
C GLN A 89 9.48 18.44 -5.48
N SER A 90 8.47 17.81 -4.91
CA SER A 90 8.30 17.75 -3.46
C SER A 90 7.79 16.39 -3.04
N ASP A 91 8.06 16.03 -1.80
CA ASP A 91 7.81 14.71 -1.26
C ASP A 91 7.32 14.73 0.18
N ALA A 92 6.60 13.68 0.57
CA ALA A 92 6.28 13.32 1.94
C ALA A 92 6.08 11.82 1.99
N TRP A 93 6.99 11.07 2.62
CA TRP A 93 6.95 9.62 2.63
C TRP A 93 7.13 9.04 4.03
N LEU A 94 6.29 8.04 4.33
CA LEU A 94 6.56 7.01 5.31
C LEU A 94 6.94 5.72 4.59
N ARG A 95 7.99 5.07 5.07
CA ARG A 95 8.43 3.77 4.55
C ARG A 95 8.56 2.77 5.68
N THR A 96 8.11 1.55 5.44
CA THR A 96 8.30 0.45 6.38
C THR A 96 8.73 -0.82 5.66
N TRP A 97 9.42 -1.69 6.39
CA TRP A 97 9.85 -2.99 5.92
C TRP A 97 9.24 -4.09 6.77
N PHE A 98 8.91 -5.21 6.12
CA PHE A 98 8.35 -6.39 6.74
C PHE A 98 9.12 -7.62 6.25
N LEU A 99 10.38 -7.71 6.68
CA LEU A 99 11.31 -8.79 6.32
C LEU A 99 10.96 -10.10 7.05
N PRO A 100 11.28 -11.27 6.46
CA PRO A 100 11.97 -11.47 5.17
C PRO A 100 11.09 -11.14 3.94
N GLY A 101 9.78 -11.01 4.15
CA GLY A 101 8.80 -10.73 3.11
C GLY A 101 7.90 -11.92 2.83
N TYR A 102 6.90 -11.69 2.01
CA TYR A 102 5.81 -12.63 1.75
C TYR A 102 5.62 -12.85 0.25
N GLU A 103 4.95 -13.95 -0.08
CA GLU A 103 4.59 -14.31 -1.46
C GLU A 103 3.33 -13.62 -1.93
N THR A 104 2.40 -13.39 -1.01
CA THR A 104 1.20 -12.62 -1.24
C THR A 104 1.04 -11.67 -0.08
N VAL A 105 0.79 -10.40 -0.39
CA VAL A 105 0.34 -9.44 0.62
C VAL A 105 -0.92 -8.75 0.12
N HIS A 106 -1.83 -8.58 1.06
CA HIS A 106 -2.92 -7.63 1.03
C HIS A 106 -2.54 -6.44 1.88
N ILE A 107 -2.67 -5.24 1.34
CA ILE A 107 -2.41 -4.00 2.07
C ILE A 107 -3.66 -3.14 1.99
N ARG A 108 -4.32 -2.97 3.12
CA ARG A 108 -5.52 -2.14 3.29
C ARG A 108 -5.14 -0.84 3.97
N TRP A 109 -5.62 0.28 3.46
CA TRP A 109 -5.44 1.59 4.09
C TRP A 109 -6.65 2.47 3.84
N TYR A 110 -6.87 3.41 4.74
CA TYR A 110 -7.82 4.49 4.53
C TYR A 110 -7.08 5.73 4.09
N ALA A 111 -7.63 6.43 3.11
CA ALA A 111 -7.08 7.71 2.70
C ALA A 111 -8.16 8.73 2.33
N LYS A 112 -7.87 9.99 2.66
CA LYS A 112 -8.64 11.17 2.24
C LYS A 112 -7.71 12.20 1.63
N PHE A 113 -7.98 12.64 0.41
CA PHE A 113 -7.26 13.77 -0.21
C PHE A 113 -7.92 15.09 0.20
N ALA A 114 -7.13 16.12 0.43
CA ALA A 114 -7.63 17.47 0.75
C ALA A 114 -8.59 18.01 -0.31
N ASP A 115 -9.52 18.86 0.10
CA ASP A 115 -10.51 19.52 -0.77
C ASP A 115 -9.84 20.37 -1.87
N ASP A 116 -8.68 20.94 -1.57
CA ASP A 116 -7.84 21.73 -2.45
C ASP A 116 -6.75 20.92 -3.18
N PHE A 117 -6.69 19.60 -2.97
CA PHE A 117 -5.64 18.76 -3.55
C PHE A 117 -5.55 18.93 -5.07
N ASP A 118 -4.34 19.20 -5.56
CA ASP A 118 -4.02 19.30 -6.99
C ASP A 118 -2.54 18.98 -7.22
N GLN A 119 -2.24 17.75 -7.60
CA GLN A 119 -0.86 17.29 -7.84
C GLN A 119 -0.25 17.80 -9.15
N GLY A 120 -0.98 18.62 -9.92
CA GLY A 120 -0.56 19.00 -11.26
C GLY A 120 -0.39 17.78 -12.16
N LYS A 121 0.75 17.65 -12.85
CA LYS A 121 0.88 16.70 -13.96
C LYS A 121 1.00 15.23 -13.53
N ASN A 122 1.84 14.93 -12.54
CA ASN A 122 2.21 13.56 -12.18
C ASN A 122 2.56 13.48 -10.71
N MET A 123 2.22 12.35 -10.10
CA MET A 123 2.65 12.00 -8.76
C MET A 123 2.92 10.50 -8.61
N HIS A 124 3.58 10.13 -7.52
CA HIS A 124 3.67 8.78 -7.00
C HIS A 124 3.05 8.76 -5.60
N TRP A 125 2.27 7.73 -5.28
CA TRP A 125 1.47 7.70 -4.06
C TRP A 125 1.74 6.44 -3.21
N PHE A 126 0.94 5.39 -3.36
CA PHE A 126 1.02 4.21 -2.50
C PHE A 126 1.77 3.08 -3.22
N GLN A 127 2.83 2.55 -2.61
CA GLN A 127 3.79 1.69 -3.31
C GLN A 127 4.16 0.43 -2.54
N VAL A 128 4.15 -0.71 -3.22
CA VAL A 128 4.55 -2.01 -2.66
C VAL A 128 5.68 -2.57 -3.49
N TRP A 129 6.82 -2.75 -2.84
CA TRP A 129 8.07 -3.08 -3.49
C TRP A 129 8.55 -4.44 -2.99
N ALA A 130 9.09 -5.23 -3.92
CA ALA A 130 9.78 -6.46 -3.58
C ALA A 130 11.28 -6.24 -3.66
N CYS A 131 11.93 -6.42 -2.52
CA CYS A 131 13.38 -6.38 -2.37
C CYS A 131 13.94 -7.78 -2.21
N ARG A 132 15.22 -7.93 -2.50
CA ARG A 132 15.96 -9.14 -2.17
C ARG A 132 16.01 -9.34 -0.65
N GLN A 133 15.90 -10.58 -0.17
CA GLN A 133 15.94 -10.87 1.26
C GLN A 133 17.30 -10.56 1.88
N ASP A 134 18.38 -10.67 1.11
CA ASP A 134 19.75 -10.38 1.54
C ASP A 134 20.14 -8.89 1.39
N ASP A 135 19.34 -8.11 0.66
CA ASP A 135 19.48 -6.66 0.55
C ASP A 135 18.10 -6.00 0.45
N PRO A 136 17.50 -5.61 1.59
CA PRO A 136 16.16 -5.01 1.65
C PRO A 136 16.10 -3.60 1.04
N ARG A 137 17.23 -3.08 0.54
CA ARG A 137 17.35 -1.81 -0.17
C ARG A 137 17.70 -1.96 -1.65
N SER A 138 17.84 -3.19 -2.15
CA SER A 138 18.18 -3.55 -3.54
C SER A 138 17.32 -2.85 -4.62
N VAL A 139 16.09 -2.51 -4.28
CA VAL A 139 15.14 -1.80 -5.14
C VAL A 139 15.44 -0.30 -5.34
N LEU A 140 16.16 0.34 -4.40
CA LEU A 140 16.38 1.79 -4.40
C LEU A 140 17.22 2.23 -5.61
N GLY A 141 16.86 3.39 -6.17
CA GLY A 141 17.58 3.97 -7.32
C GLY A 141 17.30 3.28 -8.66
N GLY A 142 16.36 2.34 -8.74
CA GLY A 142 16.04 1.57 -9.95
C GLY A 142 15.30 2.34 -11.07
N ALA A 143 14.90 3.59 -10.87
CA ALA A 143 14.08 4.35 -11.80
C ALA A 143 14.71 4.48 -13.21
N GLY A 144 13.90 4.32 -14.25
CA GLY A 144 14.33 4.38 -15.65
C GLY A 144 15.01 3.10 -16.17
N ARG A 145 15.23 2.10 -15.31
CA ARG A 145 15.84 0.81 -15.66
C ARG A 145 14.80 -0.31 -15.60
N LYS A 146 14.91 -1.26 -16.53
CA LYS A 146 14.07 -2.46 -16.55
C LYS A 146 14.47 -3.39 -15.40
N PRO A 147 13.55 -3.92 -14.60
CA PRO A 147 13.85 -5.04 -13.72
C PRO A 147 14.24 -6.29 -14.52
N ASP A 148 15.12 -7.11 -13.97
CA ASP A 148 15.62 -8.32 -14.63
C ASP A 148 14.98 -9.62 -14.12
N GLY A 149 14.22 -9.55 -13.03
CA GLY A 149 13.53 -10.68 -12.40
C GLY A 149 14.24 -11.20 -11.15
N THR A 150 15.43 -10.69 -10.87
CA THR A 150 16.25 -11.03 -9.70
C THR A 150 16.56 -9.81 -8.82
N ASP A 151 16.38 -8.61 -9.35
CA ASP A 151 16.73 -7.34 -8.70
C ASP A 151 15.59 -6.69 -7.92
N ARG A 152 14.40 -6.53 -8.54
CA ARG A 152 13.22 -5.92 -7.95
C ARG A 152 11.94 -6.19 -8.75
N PHE A 153 10.80 -5.90 -8.15
CA PHE A 153 9.61 -5.45 -8.87
C PHE A 153 8.83 -4.47 -7.99
N ILE A 154 7.99 -3.66 -8.63
CA ILE A 154 7.28 -2.56 -7.99
C ILE A 154 5.84 -2.56 -8.47
N ALA A 155 4.89 -2.52 -7.55
CA ALA A 155 3.48 -2.31 -7.81
C ALA A 155 2.99 -1.08 -7.04
N ASN A 156 2.65 -0.02 -7.76
CA ASN A 156 2.12 1.21 -7.16
C ASN A 156 0.65 1.38 -7.50
N VAL A 157 -0.13 1.88 -6.54
CA VAL A 157 -1.47 2.41 -6.75
C VAL A 157 -1.37 3.93 -6.81
N GLU A 158 -1.75 4.49 -7.95
CA GLU A 158 -1.54 5.92 -8.22
C GLU A 158 -2.78 6.53 -8.88
N PRO A 159 -3.30 7.64 -8.37
CA PRO A 159 -4.20 8.50 -9.11
C PRO A 159 -3.43 9.20 -10.25
N TYR A 160 -4.04 9.23 -11.42
CA TYR A 160 -3.50 9.91 -12.58
C TYR A 160 -4.44 11.01 -13.04
N ARG A 161 -3.86 12.16 -13.37
CA ARG A 161 -4.62 13.29 -13.90
C ARG A 161 -5.14 12.97 -15.30
N VAL A 162 -6.45 13.06 -15.45
CA VAL A 162 -7.15 12.92 -16.73
C VAL A 162 -7.81 14.26 -17.05
N GLU A 163 -7.73 14.69 -18.30
CA GLU A 163 -8.37 15.94 -18.74
C GLU A 163 -9.89 15.89 -18.50
N GLY A 164 -10.45 16.97 -17.96
CA GLY A 164 -11.87 17.05 -17.60
C GLY A 164 -12.25 16.35 -16.29
N VAL A 165 -11.30 15.70 -15.61
CA VAL A 165 -11.51 15.06 -14.30
C VAL A 165 -10.77 15.86 -13.23
N SER A 166 -11.45 16.19 -12.14
CA SER A 166 -10.81 16.87 -11.00
C SER A 166 -9.70 16.01 -10.40
N PRO A 167 -8.58 16.61 -9.97
CA PRO A 167 -7.59 15.94 -9.10
C PRO A 167 -8.25 15.27 -7.88
N PRO A 168 -7.71 14.14 -7.38
CA PRO A 168 -6.49 13.45 -7.79
C PRO A 168 -6.59 12.70 -9.13
N GLY A 169 -7.80 12.53 -9.67
CA GLY A 169 -8.03 11.89 -10.97
C GLY A 169 -8.35 10.40 -10.89
N GLN A 170 -8.03 9.67 -11.97
CA GLN A 170 -8.40 8.26 -12.13
C GLN A 170 -7.37 7.33 -11.49
N ILE A 171 -7.82 6.33 -10.75
CA ILE A 171 -6.94 5.32 -10.17
C ILE A 171 -6.34 4.40 -11.26
N ARG A 172 -5.08 4.03 -11.08
CA ARG A 172 -4.37 3.05 -11.90
C ARG A 172 -3.31 2.31 -11.10
N PHE A 173 -2.83 1.20 -11.66
CA PHE A 173 -1.53 0.67 -11.28
C PHE A 173 -0.43 1.35 -12.11
N TYR A 174 0.71 1.57 -11.47
CA TYR A 174 1.97 1.92 -12.12
C TYR A 174 3.03 0.90 -11.72
N THR A 175 3.38 0.01 -12.65
CA THR A 175 4.04 -1.26 -12.30
C THR A 175 5.36 -1.44 -13.05
N TYR A 176 6.41 -1.87 -12.34
CA TYR A 176 7.69 -2.29 -12.93
C TYR A 176 7.89 -3.79 -12.73
N TRP A 177 8.09 -4.51 -13.83
CA TRP A 177 8.36 -5.96 -13.81
C TRP A 177 9.20 -6.39 -15.03
N PRO A 178 9.77 -7.60 -15.03
CA PRO A 178 10.66 -8.09 -16.09
C PRO A 178 10.09 -8.16 -17.51
N ASP A 179 8.77 -8.21 -17.67
CA ASP A 179 8.12 -8.26 -18.99
C ASP A 179 7.51 -6.91 -19.41
N MET A 180 7.80 -5.84 -18.66
CA MET A 180 7.30 -4.49 -18.97
C MET A 180 7.82 -3.97 -20.32
N LYS A 181 7.00 -3.13 -20.96
CA LYS A 181 7.35 -2.44 -22.20
C LYS A 181 8.22 -1.22 -21.91
N GLN A 182 9.20 -0.99 -22.78
CA GLN A 182 10.01 0.22 -22.77
C GLN A 182 9.16 1.42 -23.21
N SER A 183 9.44 2.60 -22.63
CA SER A 183 8.78 3.83 -23.07
C SER A 183 9.41 4.34 -24.38
N PRO A 184 8.70 5.19 -25.16
CA PRO A 184 9.24 5.80 -26.37
C PRO A 184 10.55 6.59 -26.16
N SER A 185 10.83 7.05 -24.94
CA SER A 185 12.08 7.75 -24.62
C SER A 185 13.30 6.84 -24.50
N GLY A 186 13.15 5.52 -24.65
CA GLY A 186 14.22 4.54 -24.46
C GLY A 186 14.50 4.19 -22.99
N TYR A 187 13.83 4.86 -22.03
CA TYR A 187 13.86 4.47 -20.62
C TYR A 187 12.73 3.48 -20.29
N TYR A 188 12.89 2.77 -19.17
CA TYR A 188 11.85 1.93 -18.61
C TYR A 188 11.16 2.66 -17.46
N TRP A 189 9.94 3.09 -17.73
CA TRP A 189 9.01 3.67 -16.77
C TRP A 189 7.88 2.68 -16.53
N GLY A 190 7.31 2.70 -15.32
CA GLY A 190 6.24 1.77 -14.94
C GLY A 190 5.15 1.74 -16.01
N ASN A 191 4.66 0.56 -16.37
CA ASN A 191 3.53 0.50 -17.28
C ASN A 191 2.24 0.73 -16.50
N HIS A 192 1.24 1.26 -17.19
CA HIS A 192 -0.05 1.60 -16.60
C HIS A 192 -1.05 0.48 -16.82
N PHE A 193 -1.77 0.10 -15.77
CA PHE A 193 -2.98 -0.70 -15.87
C PHE A 193 -4.15 0.10 -15.32
N TYR A 194 -5.26 0.13 -16.05
CA TYR A 194 -6.45 0.87 -15.70
C TYR A 194 -7.61 -0.09 -15.45
N PRO A 195 -8.54 0.25 -14.54
CA PRO A 195 -9.77 -0.49 -14.39
C PRO A 195 -10.59 -0.39 -15.68
N GLU A 196 -11.30 -1.46 -16.06
CA GLU A 196 -12.18 -1.46 -17.25
C GLU A 196 -13.24 -0.35 -17.16
N LYS A 197 -13.81 -0.19 -15.97
CA LYS A 197 -14.64 0.96 -15.62
C LYS A 197 -13.77 1.97 -14.85
N PRO A 198 -13.54 3.19 -15.38
CA PRO A 198 -12.80 4.22 -14.68
C PRO A 198 -13.34 4.45 -13.26
N PHE A 199 -12.42 4.53 -12.31
CA PHE A 199 -12.70 4.94 -10.94
C PHE A 199 -11.93 6.22 -10.64
N THR A 200 -12.66 7.27 -10.31
CA THR A 200 -12.10 8.59 -9.97
C THR A 200 -12.24 8.83 -8.48
N ILE A 201 -11.20 9.37 -7.87
CA ILE A 201 -11.18 9.71 -6.45
C ILE A 201 -11.83 11.08 -6.25
N GLU A 202 -12.77 11.16 -5.31
CA GLU A 202 -13.33 12.41 -4.83
C GLU A 202 -12.42 12.98 -3.72
N ARG A 203 -12.21 14.30 -3.76
CA ARG A 203 -11.55 15.02 -2.67
C ARG A 203 -12.48 15.11 -1.46
N ASP A 204 -11.90 15.26 -0.28
CA ASP A 204 -12.60 15.35 1.00
C ASP A 204 -13.53 14.16 1.31
N ARG A 205 -13.22 12.98 0.78
CA ARG A 205 -13.89 11.72 1.10
C ARG A 205 -12.87 10.67 1.53
N TRP A 206 -13.16 9.99 2.64
CA TRP A 206 -12.43 8.78 3.02
C TRP A 206 -12.79 7.62 2.11
N TYR A 207 -11.78 6.92 1.62
CA TYR A 207 -11.92 5.67 0.89
C TYR A 207 -11.15 4.58 1.62
N CYS A 208 -11.72 3.37 1.66
CA CYS A 208 -10.96 2.16 1.97
C CYS A 208 -10.32 1.68 0.67
N PHE A 209 -9.00 1.74 0.57
CA PHE A 209 -8.25 1.10 -0.49
C PHE A 209 -7.68 -0.21 0.03
N GLU A 210 -7.66 -1.24 -0.81
CA GLU A 210 -6.90 -2.44 -0.53
C GLU A 210 -6.27 -2.97 -1.81
N MET A 211 -4.97 -3.24 -1.79
CA MET A 211 -4.29 -3.88 -2.92
C MET A 211 -3.74 -5.24 -2.54
N MET A 212 -3.80 -6.17 -3.47
CA MET A 212 -3.11 -7.45 -3.40
C MET A 212 -1.99 -7.47 -4.41
N VAL A 213 -0.83 -8.00 -4.00
CA VAL A 213 0.21 -8.45 -4.93
C VAL A 213 0.56 -9.89 -4.58
N LYS A 214 0.56 -10.76 -5.58
CA LYS A 214 0.92 -12.17 -5.49
C LYS A 214 2.08 -12.44 -6.43
N CYS A 215 3.21 -12.83 -5.85
CA CYS A 215 4.37 -13.32 -6.56
C CYS A 215 4.00 -14.52 -7.45
N ASN A 216 4.70 -14.64 -8.57
CA ASN A 216 4.69 -15.86 -9.37
C ASN A 216 5.65 -16.91 -8.78
N GLU A 217 5.43 -18.18 -9.14
CA GLU A 217 6.50 -19.17 -9.07
C GLU A 217 7.65 -18.73 -9.99
N PRO A 218 8.92 -18.80 -9.56
CA PRO A 218 10.07 -18.31 -10.33
C PRO A 218 10.03 -18.69 -11.82
N GLY A 219 10.07 -17.68 -12.70
CA GLY A 219 10.05 -17.86 -14.16
C GLY A 219 8.67 -18.08 -14.79
N LYS A 220 7.61 -18.35 -13.99
CA LYS A 220 6.24 -18.53 -14.49
C LYS A 220 5.47 -17.21 -14.59
N LYS A 221 4.34 -17.26 -15.32
CA LYS A 221 3.39 -16.14 -15.51
C LYS A 221 2.09 -16.41 -14.75
N ASP A 222 2.20 -16.67 -13.46
CA ASP A 222 1.08 -16.98 -12.56
C ASP A 222 0.98 -16.00 -11.37
N GLY A 223 1.72 -14.88 -11.45
CA GLY A 223 1.62 -13.76 -10.51
C GLY A 223 0.49 -12.81 -10.87
N GLU A 224 0.03 -12.08 -9.87
CA GLU A 224 -1.16 -11.23 -9.96
C GLU A 224 -0.98 -9.93 -9.15
N GLN A 225 -1.76 -8.92 -9.50
CA GLN A 225 -2.07 -7.79 -8.62
C GLN A 225 -3.54 -7.42 -8.76
N ALA A 226 -4.16 -6.94 -7.68
CA ALA A 226 -5.56 -6.53 -7.68
C ALA A 226 -5.80 -5.35 -6.73
N LEU A 227 -6.83 -4.57 -6.99
CA LEU A 227 -7.20 -3.38 -6.23
C LEU A 227 -8.70 -3.42 -5.92
N TRP A 228 -9.02 -3.15 -4.66
CA TRP A 228 -10.37 -2.92 -4.16
C TRP A 228 -10.50 -1.49 -3.66
N VAL A 229 -11.66 -0.89 -3.88
CA VAL A 229 -12.05 0.39 -3.28
C VAL A 229 -13.41 0.23 -2.63
N ASP A 230 -13.51 0.61 -1.35
CA ASP A 230 -14.71 0.45 -0.53
C ASP A 230 -15.29 -0.97 -0.60
N GLY A 231 -14.41 -1.97 -0.55
CA GLY A 231 -14.75 -3.39 -0.57
C GLY A 231 -15.10 -3.97 -1.96
N LYS A 232 -15.04 -3.16 -3.02
CA LYS A 232 -15.36 -3.60 -4.38
C LYS A 232 -14.09 -3.73 -5.21
N GLU A 233 -13.87 -4.88 -5.83
CA GLU A 233 -12.75 -5.07 -6.76
C GLU A 233 -12.94 -4.11 -7.95
N VAL A 234 -11.96 -3.23 -8.18
CA VAL A 234 -11.98 -2.26 -9.29
C VAL A 234 -11.09 -2.70 -10.45
N MET A 235 -10.03 -3.48 -10.19
CA MET A 235 -9.10 -3.94 -11.19
C MET A 235 -8.33 -5.17 -10.72
N ARG A 236 -8.06 -6.09 -11.64
CA ARG A 236 -7.16 -7.23 -11.47
C ARG A 236 -6.29 -7.39 -12.72
N VAL A 237 -5.02 -7.69 -12.51
CA VAL A 237 -4.05 -7.98 -13.56
C VAL A 237 -3.40 -9.30 -13.22
N GLU A 238 -3.58 -10.29 -14.09
CA GLU A 238 -3.04 -11.63 -13.94
C GLU A 238 -1.94 -11.88 -14.99
N GLY A 239 -1.26 -13.02 -14.88
CA GLY A 239 -0.27 -13.43 -15.89
C GLY A 239 1.07 -12.71 -15.77
N LEU A 240 1.37 -12.13 -14.60
CA LEU A 240 2.59 -11.38 -14.36
C LEU A 240 3.71 -12.32 -13.95
N ARG A 241 4.84 -12.26 -14.65
CA ARG A 241 6.11 -12.82 -14.20
C ARG A 241 6.83 -11.73 -13.41
N TRP A 242 6.61 -11.67 -12.11
CA TRP A 242 7.24 -10.73 -11.19
C TRP A 242 8.73 -11.02 -10.97
N ARG A 243 9.10 -12.30 -10.87
CA ARG A 243 10.45 -12.74 -10.46
C ARG A 243 10.89 -14.06 -11.11
N ASP A 244 12.20 -14.27 -11.14
CA ASP A 244 12.88 -15.51 -11.56
C ASP A 244 13.64 -16.17 -10.41
N THR A 245 13.46 -15.67 -9.18
CA THR A 245 14.15 -16.16 -7.98
C THR A 245 13.25 -16.11 -6.77
N GLU A 246 13.45 -17.04 -5.84
CA GLU A 246 12.81 -17.02 -4.51
C GLU A 246 13.39 -15.97 -3.57
N ASN A 247 14.57 -15.41 -3.89
CA ASN A 247 15.22 -14.41 -3.06
C ASN A 247 14.48 -13.05 -3.09
N LEU A 248 13.52 -12.85 -3.99
CA LEU A 248 12.79 -11.60 -4.13
C LEU A 248 11.38 -11.71 -3.52
N LYS A 249 11.13 -11.03 -2.40
CA LYS A 249 9.86 -11.10 -1.65
C LYS A 249 9.23 -9.72 -1.52
N LEU A 250 7.90 -9.66 -1.40
CA LEU A 250 7.18 -8.44 -1.03
C LEU A 250 7.55 -8.11 0.41
N ASN A 251 8.25 -7.01 0.66
CA ASN A 251 8.79 -6.70 1.99
C ASN A 251 8.95 -5.21 2.28
N MET A 252 8.49 -4.32 1.40
CA MET A 252 8.56 -2.89 1.63
C MET A 252 7.30 -2.18 1.16
N LEU A 253 6.76 -1.36 2.07
CA LEU A 253 5.65 -0.46 1.81
C LEU A 253 6.17 0.97 1.88
N ILE A 254 5.75 1.78 0.91
CA ILE A 254 5.91 3.23 0.95
C ILE A 254 4.52 3.86 0.86
N ALA A 255 4.12 4.51 1.93
CA ALA A 255 2.91 5.34 1.99
C ALA A 255 3.36 6.80 1.95
N GLY A 256 3.09 7.50 0.86
CA GLY A 256 3.52 8.89 0.75
C GLY A 256 3.12 9.51 -0.55
N LEU A 257 3.57 10.74 -0.77
CA LEU A 257 3.26 11.52 -1.94
C LEU A 257 4.56 12.10 -2.48
N TYR A 258 4.81 11.90 -3.76
CA TYR A 258 5.83 12.64 -4.48
C TYR A 258 5.21 13.26 -5.71
N VAL A 259 5.37 14.57 -5.84
CA VAL A 259 4.80 15.36 -6.92
C VAL A 259 5.94 15.89 -7.77
N HIS A 260 5.90 15.60 -9.07
CA HIS A 260 6.98 15.97 -9.99
C HIS A 260 7.10 17.50 -10.19
N TYR A 261 5.95 18.18 -10.11
CA TYR A 261 5.78 19.62 -10.28
C TYR A 261 4.81 20.14 -9.22
N CYS A 262 5.31 20.29 -7.99
CA CYS A 262 4.52 20.68 -6.83
C CYS A 262 4.42 22.21 -6.76
N GLU A 263 3.47 22.80 -7.48
CA GLU A 263 3.25 24.27 -7.45
C GLU A 263 2.43 24.72 -6.23
N ARG A 264 1.83 23.77 -5.52
CA ARG A 264 0.98 23.97 -4.34
C ARG A 264 1.24 22.85 -3.35
N ASP A 265 0.88 23.09 -2.10
CA ASP A 265 0.84 22.05 -1.09
C ASP A 265 -0.17 20.98 -1.52
N CYS A 266 0.25 19.72 -1.47
CA CYS A 266 -0.61 18.58 -1.79
C CYS A 266 -0.73 17.71 -0.54
N THR A 267 -1.89 17.73 0.10
CA THR A 267 -2.13 17.05 1.37
C THR A 267 -3.08 15.86 1.23
N TYR A 268 -2.76 14.75 1.89
CA TYR A 268 -3.71 13.69 2.16
C TYR A 268 -3.54 13.17 3.59
N TRP A 269 -4.58 12.52 4.12
CA TRP A 269 -4.54 11.83 5.41
C TRP A 269 -4.60 10.33 5.17
N LEU A 270 -3.85 9.60 6.00
CA LEU A 270 -3.72 8.15 6.03
C LEU A 270 -4.21 7.65 7.39
N ASP A 271 -4.97 6.57 7.37
CA ASP A 271 -5.49 5.97 8.59
C ASP A 271 -5.68 4.44 8.44
N ASP A 272 -5.81 3.75 9.57
CA ASP A 272 -6.10 2.33 9.70
C ASP A 272 -5.39 1.43 8.66
N LEU A 273 -4.06 1.48 8.63
CA LEU A 273 -3.24 0.69 7.75
C LEU A 273 -3.12 -0.75 8.27
N VAL A 274 -3.30 -1.74 7.39
CA VAL A 274 -3.08 -3.16 7.68
C VAL A 274 -2.36 -3.84 6.52
N ILE A 275 -1.33 -4.61 6.83
CA ILE A 275 -0.68 -5.57 5.93
C ILE A 275 -1.05 -6.97 6.41
N SER A 276 -1.60 -7.79 5.52
CA SER A 276 -2.00 -9.16 5.81
C SER A 276 -1.64 -10.11 4.66
N THR A 277 -1.65 -11.41 4.93
CA THR A 277 -1.51 -12.43 3.88
C THR A 277 -2.84 -12.75 3.17
N GLU A 278 -3.97 -12.25 3.68
CA GLU A 278 -5.31 -12.47 3.12
C GLU A 278 -6.10 -11.16 3.04
N TYR A 279 -7.20 -11.16 2.29
CA TYR A 279 -8.09 -10.02 2.14
C TYR A 279 -8.63 -9.52 3.50
N VAL A 280 -8.52 -8.21 3.75
CA VAL A 280 -8.92 -7.59 5.02
C VAL A 280 -10.33 -6.99 4.93
N GLY A 281 -10.56 -6.22 3.87
CA GLY A 281 -11.78 -5.48 3.62
C GLY A 281 -11.95 -4.20 4.47
N PRO A 282 -12.99 -3.41 4.18
CA PRO A 282 -13.31 -2.21 4.95
C PRO A 282 -13.67 -2.54 6.40
N LEU A 283 -13.35 -1.62 7.31
CA LEU A 283 -13.91 -1.62 8.66
C LEU A 283 -15.43 -1.65 8.57
N LYS A 284 -16.04 -2.56 9.33
CA LYS A 284 -17.50 -2.61 9.47
C LYS A 284 -17.94 -1.30 10.11
N THR A 285 -18.78 -0.53 9.43
CA THR A 285 -19.45 0.61 10.03
C THR A 285 -20.19 0.08 11.26
N GLN A 286 -19.76 0.46 12.46
CA GLN A 286 -20.62 0.28 13.62
C GLN A 286 -21.83 1.17 13.35
N LEU A 287 -22.97 0.55 13.04
CA LEU A 287 -24.25 1.25 13.09
C LEU A 287 -24.35 1.79 14.52
N GLN A 288 -24.24 3.12 14.64
CA GLN A 288 -24.62 3.81 15.87
C GLN A 288 -26.13 3.68 16.07
#